data_AF-A0A0F9J5D4-F1
#
_entry.id   AF-A0A0F9J5D4-F1
#
_cell.length_a   1.000
_cell.length_b   1.000
_cell.length_c   1.000
_cell.angle_alpha   90.00
_cell.angle_beta   90.00
_cell.angle_gamma   90.00
#
_symmetry.space_group_name_H-M   'P 1'
#
loop_
_entity.id
_entity.type
_entity.pdbx_description
1 polymer ?
#
loop_
_entity_poly.entity_id
_entity_poly.type
_entity_poly.pdbx_seq_one_letter_code
_entity_poly.pdbx_strand_id
1 'polypeptide(L)' 'MKEDAIKDLNKKPVYRIFPKALEPTQQGICPTCGEKVTQFRDSLSRKEYGITGVCQPCQDRIAKLNEE' A
#
# COMPACT_ATOMS: atom_id res chain seq x y z
N MET A 1 -8.25 16.79 9.94
CA MET A 1 -8.03 16.17 8.63
C MET A 1 -7.43 14.77 8.80
N LYS A 2 -8.20 13.78 9.28
CA LYS A 2 -7.70 12.39 9.43
C LYS A 2 -8.72 11.30 9.03
N GLU A 3 -9.87 11.67 8.47
CA GLU A 3 -10.95 10.71 8.19
C GLU A 3 -11.18 10.42 6.70
N ASP A 4 -10.66 11.26 5.79
CA ASP A 4 -11.12 11.24 4.39
C ASP A 4 -10.32 10.30 3.47
N ALA A 5 -9.06 9.98 3.80
CA ALA A 5 -8.22 9.13 2.95
C ALA A 5 -8.55 7.62 3.04
N ILE A 6 -9.18 7.17 4.13
CA ILE A 6 -9.48 5.75 4.38
C ILE A 6 -10.81 5.33 3.75
N LYS A 7 -11.76 6.27 3.55
CA LYS A 7 -13.13 5.99 3.12
C LYS A 7 -13.28 5.52 1.66
N ASP A 8 -12.23 5.57 0.85
CA ASP A 8 -12.30 5.25 -0.58
C ASP A 8 -11.47 4.02 -1.00
N LEU A 9 -10.91 3.25 -0.05
CA LEU A 9 -10.18 2.01 -0.40
C LEU A 9 -11.07 1.03 -1.18
N ASN A 10 -12.33 0.84 -0.77
CA ASN A 10 -13.28 -0.08 -1.42
C ASN A 10 -13.57 0.22 -2.90
N LYS A 11 -13.30 1.44 -3.39
CA LYS A 11 -13.50 1.78 -4.81
C LYS A 11 -12.28 1.46 -5.67
N LYS A 12 -11.11 1.19 -5.06
CA LYS A 12 -9.91 0.88 -5.84
C LYS A 12 -10.04 -0.50 -6.48
N PRO A 13 -9.79 -0.62 -7.80
CA PRO A 13 -9.88 -1.89 -8.51
C PRO A 13 -9.06 -3.01 -7.87
N VAL A 14 -7.91 -2.69 -7.27
CA VAL A 14 -7.03 -3.68 -6.62
C VAL A 14 -7.75 -4.50 -5.55
N TYR A 15 -8.66 -3.93 -4.76
CA TYR A 15 -9.39 -4.67 -3.72
C TYR A 15 -10.59 -5.45 -4.24
N ARG A 16 -11.01 -5.20 -5.50
CA ARG A 16 -11.98 -6.08 -6.16
C ARG A 16 -11.33 -7.37 -6.63
N ILE A 17 -10.05 -7.29 -7.04
CA ILE A 17 -9.26 -8.45 -7.48
C ILE A 17 -8.64 -9.17 -6.27
N PHE A 18 -8.19 -8.42 -5.27
CA PHE A 18 -7.54 -8.92 -4.05
C PHE A 18 -8.30 -8.45 -2.80
N PRO A 19 -9.50 -8.99 -2.50
CA PRO A 19 -10.33 -8.53 -1.40
C PRO A 19 -9.68 -8.71 -0.02
N LYS A 20 -8.84 -9.73 0.14
CA LYS A 20 -8.09 -9.99 1.38
C LYS A 20 -7.04 -8.92 1.71
N ALA A 21 -6.66 -8.08 0.74
CA ALA A 21 -5.70 -7.00 0.97
C ALA A 21 -6.35 -5.76 1.61
N LEU A 22 -7.69 -5.66 1.61
CA LEU A 22 -8.42 -4.48 2.07
C LEU A 22 -8.24 -4.24 3.58
N GLU A 23 -8.63 -5.21 4.39
CA GLU A 23 -8.59 -5.10 5.86
C GLU A 23 -7.20 -4.77 6.40
N PRO A 24 -6.11 -5.48 6.02
CA PRO A 24 -4.77 -5.11 6.48
C PRO A 24 -4.39 -3.70 6.05
N THR A 25 -4.71 -3.29 4.81
CA THR A 25 -4.36 -1.94 4.36
C THR A 25 -5.12 -0.86 5.15
N GLN A 26 -6.39 -1.09 5.51
CA GLN A 26 -7.15 -0.18 6.38
C GLN A 26 -6.56 -0.08 7.79
N GLN A 27 -5.94 -1.15 8.28
CA GLN A 27 -5.24 -1.19 9.57
C GLN A 27 -3.80 -0.63 9.49
N GLY A 28 -3.36 -0.15 8.32
CA GLY A 28 -1.98 0.29 8.12
C GLY A 28 -0.98 -0.88 8.13
N ILE A 29 -1.43 -2.09 7.83
CA ILE A 29 -0.64 -3.30 7.70
C ILE A 29 -0.41 -3.56 6.20
N CYS A 30 0.83 -3.85 5.82
CA CYS A 30 1.17 -4.18 4.45
C CYS A 30 0.53 -5.51 4.06
N PRO A 31 -0.29 -5.57 2.99
CA PRO A 31 -0.92 -6.83 2.55
C PRO A 31 0.08 -7.81 1.93
N THR A 32 1.31 -7.38 1.64
CA THR A 32 2.36 -8.22 1.04
C THR A 32 3.24 -8.91 2.09
N CYS A 33 3.70 -8.19 3.12
CA CYS A 33 4.58 -8.74 4.16
C CYS A 33 3.93 -8.89 5.54
N GLY A 34 2.75 -8.32 5.76
CA GLY A 34 2.06 -8.38 7.06
C GLY A 34 2.61 -7.44 8.12
N GLU A 35 3.62 -6.61 7.82
CA GLU A 35 4.20 -5.66 8.76
C GLU A 35 3.46 -4.30 8.75
N LYS A 36 3.53 -3.57 9.86
CA LYS A 36 2.99 -2.20 9.94
C LYS A 36 3.74 -1.25 9.02
N VAL A 37 2.99 -0.42 8.30
CA VAL A 37 3.50 0.65 7.44
C VAL A 37 3.88 1.83 8.33
N THR A 38 5.17 2.06 8.52
CA THR A 38 5.67 3.09 9.46
C THR A 38 6.20 4.34 8.75
N GLN A 39 6.99 4.16 7.69
CA GLN A 39 7.71 5.25 7.04
C GLN A 39 7.82 5.05 5.52
N PHE A 40 7.98 6.18 4.83
CA PHE A 40 8.26 6.26 3.39
C PHE A 40 9.48 7.14 3.20
N ARG A 41 10.35 6.79 2.25
CA ARG A 41 11.60 7.53 1.99
C ARG A 41 11.33 8.90 1.37
N ASP A 42 10.28 9.00 0.56
CA ASP A 42 9.95 10.20 -0.19
C ASP A 42 8.44 10.32 -0.46
N SER A 43 8.06 11.44 -1.07
CA SER A 43 6.67 11.72 -1.41
C SER A 43 6.11 10.85 -2.55
N LEU A 44 6.98 10.32 -3.41
CA LEU A 44 6.60 9.41 -4.49
C LEU A 44 6.20 8.06 -3.90
N SER A 45 7.01 7.47 -3.02
CA SER A 45 6.68 6.20 -2.34
C SER A 45 5.43 6.29 -1.48
N ARG A 46 5.16 7.47 -0.89
CA ARG A 46 3.87 7.72 -0.22
C ARG A 46 2.69 7.74 -1.21
N LYS A 47 2.86 8.33 -2.40
CA LYS A 47 1.83 8.30 -3.46
C LYS A 47 1.61 6.88 -3.98
N GLU A 48 2.69 6.12 -4.19
CA GLU A 48 2.65 4.72 -4.63
C GLU A 48 1.97 3.81 -3.62
N TYR A 49 2.20 4.03 -2.32
CA TYR A 49 1.40 3.39 -1.27
C TYR A 49 -0.10 3.70 -1.41
N GLY A 50 -0.42 4.95 -1.75
CA GLY A 50 -1.79 5.35 -2.08
C GLY A 50 -2.37 4.59 -3.27
N ILE A 51 -1.57 4.05 -4.19
CA ILE A 51 -2.05 3.27 -5.33
C ILE A 51 -2.11 1.78 -4.99
N THR A 52 -1.06 1.25 -4.39
CA THR A 52 -0.82 -0.20 -4.23
C THR A 52 -1.17 -0.74 -2.85
N GLY A 53 -1.14 0.09 -1.81
CA GLY A 53 -1.28 -0.33 -0.41
C GLY A 53 -0.03 -0.99 0.20
N VAL A 54 1.12 -0.97 -0.49
CA VAL A 54 2.32 -1.74 -0.11
C VAL A 54 3.36 -0.87 0.63
N CYS A 55 4.00 -1.39 1.68
CA CYS A 55 5.03 -0.66 2.45
C CYS A 55 6.31 -0.39 1.64
N GLN A 56 7.11 0.60 2.07
CA GLN A 56 8.36 0.98 1.42
C GLN A 56 9.31 -0.20 1.13
N PRO A 57 9.64 -1.11 2.08
CA PRO A 57 10.56 -2.22 1.78
C PRO A 57 10.04 -3.17 0.70
N CYS A 58 8.72 -3.38 0.64
CA CYS A 58 8.11 -4.21 -0.39
C CYS A 58 8.06 -3.48 -1.74
N GLN A 59 7.78 -2.17 -1.77
CA GLN A 59 7.92 -1.36 -2.99
C GLN A 59 9.34 -1.46 -3.55
N ASP A 60 10.35 -1.33 -2.70
CA ASP A 60 11.76 -1.38 -3.08
C ASP A 60 12.16 -2.76 -3.64
N ARG A 61 11.64 -3.84 -3.06
CA ARG A 61 11.85 -5.20 -3.59
C ARG A 61 11.22 -5.38 -4.96
N ILE A 62 10.02 -4.85 -5.19
CA ILE A 62 9.32 -4.95 -6.48
C ILE A 62 10.03 -4.12 -7.55
N ALA A 63 10.48 -2.91 -7.21
CA ALA A 63 11.17 -2.03 -8.15
C ALA A 63 12.46 -2.68 -8.68
N LYS A 64 13.22 -3.37 -7.82
CA LYS A 64 14.45 -4.08 -8.17
C LYS A 64 14.27 -5.27 -9.12
N LEU A 65 13.04 -5.69 -9.40
CA LEU A 65 12.76 -6.76 -10.38
C LEU A 65 12.76 -6.27 -11.84
N ASN A 66 13.04 -4.97 -12.09
CA ASN A 66 13.09 -4.39 -13.44
C ASN A 66 14.52 -3.92 -13.84
N GLU A 67 15.56 -4.38 -13.15
CA GLU A 67 16.97 -4.08 -13.47
C GLU A 67 17.72 -5.29 -14.10
N GLU A 68 16.99 -6.16 -14.81
CA GLU A 68 17.57 -7.25 -15.63
C GLU A 68 17.24 -7.07 -17.13
#